data_AF-A0A1C3E4W4-F1
#
_entry.id   AF-A0A1C3E4W4-F1
#
_cell.length_a   1.000
_cell.length_b   1.000
_cell.length_c   1.000
_cell.angle_alpha   90.00
_cell.angle_beta   90.00
_cell.angle_gamma   90.00
#
_symmetry.space_group_name_H-M   'P 1'
#
loop_
_entity.id
_entity.type
_entity.pdbx_description
1 polymer ?
#
loop_
_entity_poly.entity_id
_entity_poly.type
_entity_poly.pdbx_seq_one_letter_code
_entity_poly.pdbx_strand_id
1 'polypeptide(L)'
;MFDWKSAAAIPGAVNDVTSELARNIEGNTLDLGTGKIVLTPRIKLKSAVADHVKLLLTLIVEEADQTIEFTGLAGVSGNYLPAGSTLRSFRIEKSPHSEKFLRKGELTLNLIFPNNKPAGSGFAAGLAERKRELERERQNPPQWKPFPGQPEPEKQVKKSPLVPGPETGYKPRSMEFAQLAAAISGKYVMPGRDTHRPYAVQWRQAAEAAAKYPAPELHKYSTKMLERAKADANIDLAAIRRNLLEDAADLERRINNGEFMKREGQYETGPLGEQIPVFSTRDESGSARSEASRLRNLANSNDDDLKAWVIAQRDRNDFSDLLFGDGTSNNRDHMFQNLVMDARKVLVADAAKHAGPVANSPLVQFRRVDSKKFKLKNVSQKNLSDALVMMKMGFTKSDKLKQYRAPIMLFVPQWKAGDELEMDFEFQEPTVVHAQIDTYTNEASLLGTEFSLVDPQAPPSDRPGKIVLRSDNPLSKGLKVWAELDGQRFEWEEGQRQLEIPAPPGKHQLVVKGRNGKITKTLHTSQPEIDAEDYTTIRIPSK
;
A
#
# COMPACT_ATOMS: atom_id res chain seq x y z
N MET A 1 15.55 7.65 -24.46
CA MET A 1 14.75 7.78 -23.21
C MET A 1 13.29 7.75 -23.62
N PHE A 2 12.49 6.87 -23.01
CA PHE A 2 11.06 6.77 -23.31
C PHE A 2 10.29 8.02 -22.86
N ASP A 3 9.58 8.69 -23.77
CA ASP A 3 8.73 9.84 -23.46
C ASP A 3 7.32 9.37 -23.05
N TRP A 4 7.05 9.41 -21.75
CA TRP A 4 5.77 9.00 -21.19
C TRP A 4 4.59 9.89 -21.59
N LYS A 5 4.85 11.13 -22.05
CA LYS A 5 3.78 12.09 -22.39
C LYS A 5 3.25 11.90 -23.81
N SER A 6 4.05 11.39 -24.74
CA SER A 6 3.62 11.02 -26.09
C SER A 6 2.86 9.70 -26.13
N ALA A 7 3.16 8.79 -25.18
CA ALA A 7 2.59 7.45 -25.10
C ALA A 7 1.25 7.36 -24.34
N ALA A 8 0.95 8.32 -23.46
CA ALA A 8 -0.27 8.32 -22.65
C ALA A 8 -1.52 8.47 -23.53
N ALA A 9 -2.24 7.37 -23.70
CA ALA A 9 -3.50 7.36 -24.41
C ALA A 9 -4.54 8.22 -23.68
N ILE A 10 -5.51 8.78 -24.41
CA ILE A 10 -6.71 9.43 -23.87
C ILE A 10 -7.35 8.48 -22.85
N PRO A 11 -7.92 8.96 -21.71
CA PRO A 11 -8.60 8.08 -20.76
C PRO A 11 -9.59 7.13 -21.45
N GLY A 12 -9.35 5.82 -21.33
CA GLY A 12 -10.13 4.76 -21.99
C GLY A 12 -9.51 4.15 -23.26
N ALA A 13 -8.42 4.71 -23.78
CA ALA A 13 -7.65 4.14 -24.88
C ALA A 13 -6.41 3.38 -24.37
N VAL A 14 -5.99 2.36 -25.12
CA VAL A 14 -4.82 1.51 -24.85
C VAL A 14 -3.92 1.57 -26.08
N ASN A 15 -2.67 1.98 -25.90
CA ASN A 15 -1.70 2.14 -26.97
C ASN A 15 -0.60 1.06 -26.88
N ASP A 16 -0.35 0.37 -27.99
CA ASP A 16 0.82 -0.48 -28.13
C ASP A 16 2.05 0.39 -28.46
N VAL A 17 2.99 0.44 -27.52
CA VAL A 17 4.24 1.22 -27.60
C VAL A 17 5.46 0.32 -27.73
N THR A 18 5.27 -0.96 -28.08
CA THR A 18 6.35 -1.97 -28.18
C THR A 18 7.48 -1.53 -29.10
N SER A 19 7.15 -1.03 -30.30
CA SER A 19 8.14 -0.60 -31.29
C SER A 19 8.92 0.64 -30.86
N GLU A 20 8.30 1.53 -30.08
CA GLU A 20 8.94 2.75 -29.56
C GLU A 20 9.89 2.42 -28.40
N LEU A 21 9.50 1.52 -27.50
CA LEU A 21 10.36 1.04 -26.42
C LEU A 21 11.50 0.17 -26.92
N ALA A 22 11.27 -0.68 -27.94
CA ALA A 22 12.31 -1.50 -28.54
C ALA A 22 13.45 -0.65 -29.15
N ARG A 23 13.12 0.50 -29.75
CA ARG A 23 14.10 1.46 -30.29
C ARG A 23 14.88 2.21 -29.20
N ASN A 24 14.37 2.23 -27.97
CA ASN A 24 15.01 2.88 -26.82
C ASN A 24 15.94 1.95 -26.03
N ILE A 25 16.15 0.71 -26.49
CA ILE A 25 17.12 -0.21 -25.88
C ILE A 25 18.52 0.10 -26.43
N GLU A 26 19.38 0.69 -25.60
CA GLU A 26 20.78 0.99 -25.93
C GLU A 26 21.70 0.13 -25.07
N GLY A 27 22.62 -0.62 -25.69
CA GLY A 27 23.61 -1.43 -24.96
C GLY A 27 22.99 -2.44 -23.98
N ASN A 28 21.88 -3.09 -24.38
CA ASN A 28 21.05 -3.96 -23.54
C ASN A 28 20.36 -3.27 -22.35
N THR A 29 20.39 -1.95 -22.26
CA THR A 29 19.68 -1.21 -21.22
C THR A 29 18.42 -0.60 -21.80
N LEU A 30 17.27 -0.98 -21.25
CA LEU A 30 16.01 -0.30 -21.49
C LEU A 30 15.87 0.86 -20.50
N ASP A 31 15.98 2.09 -21.02
CA ASP A 31 15.82 3.30 -20.22
C ASP A 31 14.37 3.80 -20.30
N LEU A 32 13.65 3.61 -19.19
CA LEU A 32 12.27 4.02 -19.02
C LEU A 32 12.17 5.47 -18.51
N GLY A 33 13.25 6.23 -18.37
CA GLY A 33 13.25 7.61 -17.85
C GLY A 33 12.96 7.74 -16.34
N THR A 34 12.22 6.81 -15.75
CA THR A 34 11.88 6.73 -14.31
C THR A 34 12.67 5.61 -13.60
N GLY A 35 13.23 4.71 -14.39
CA GLY A 35 14.10 3.62 -13.98
C GLY A 35 14.74 2.98 -15.21
N LYS A 36 15.67 2.08 -14.98
CA LYS A 36 16.43 1.36 -16.01
C LYS A 36 16.31 -0.13 -15.79
N ILE A 37 16.22 -0.87 -16.89
CA ILE A 37 16.24 -2.33 -16.88
C ILE A 37 17.44 -2.77 -17.71
N VAL A 38 18.44 -3.37 -17.07
CA VAL A 38 19.60 -3.96 -17.75
C VAL A 38 19.23 -5.39 -18.13
N LEU A 39 19.05 -5.62 -19.43
CA LEU A 39 18.72 -6.89 -20.04
C LEU A 39 20.00 -7.68 -20.35
N THR A 40 19.90 -9.00 -20.42
CA THR A 40 20.90 -9.83 -21.10
C THR A 40 20.48 -10.03 -22.56
N PRO A 41 21.39 -10.45 -23.46
CA PRO A 41 21.05 -10.72 -24.87
C PRO A 41 19.95 -11.78 -25.08
N ARG A 42 19.65 -12.59 -24.05
CA ARG A 42 18.62 -13.64 -24.04
C ARG A 42 17.31 -13.20 -23.38
N ILE A 43 17.22 -11.94 -22.94
CA ILE A 43 15.99 -11.34 -22.47
C ILE A 43 15.58 -10.26 -23.47
N LYS A 44 14.42 -10.44 -24.10
CA LYS A 44 13.93 -9.52 -25.14
C LYS A 44 12.60 -8.90 -24.75
N LEU A 45 12.36 -7.69 -25.23
CA LEU A 45 11.05 -7.07 -25.14
C LEU A 45 10.06 -7.80 -26.09
N LYS A 46 8.97 -8.32 -25.54
CA LYS A 46 7.89 -8.97 -26.29
C LYS A 46 6.78 -8.00 -26.63
N SER A 47 6.30 -7.28 -25.63
CA SER A 47 5.24 -6.29 -25.79
C SER A 47 5.34 -5.20 -24.72
N ALA A 48 4.85 -4.03 -25.05
CA ALA A 48 4.72 -2.92 -24.14
C ALA A 48 3.42 -2.18 -24.44
N VAL A 49 2.49 -2.26 -23.50
CA VAL A 49 1.14 -1.71 -23.66
C VAL A 49 0.93 -0.62 -22.62
N ALA A 50 0.75 0.61 -23.08
CA ALA A 50 0.53 1.78 -22.25
C ALA A 50 -0.95 2.16 -22.24
N ASP A 51 -1.48 2.53 -21.07
CA ASP A 51 -2.73 3.28 -20.97
C ASP A 51 -2.44 4.69 -20.41
N HIS A 52 -3.42 5.33 -19.76
CA HIS A 52 -3.27 6.66 -19.16
C HIS A 52 -2.74 6.65 -17.72
N VAL A 53 -2.51 5.49 -17.09
CA VAL A 53 -2.04 5.34 -15.69
C VAL A 53 -0.88 4.35 -15.56
N LYS A 54 -0.75 3.36 -16.45
CA LYS A 54 0.22 2.27 -16.36
C LYS A 54 0.82 1.89 -17.71
N LEU A 55 2.01 1.31 -17.64
CA LEU A 55 2.67 0.57 -18.71
C LEU A 55 2.81 -0.89 -18.28
N LEU A 56 2.19 -1.77 -19.05
CA LEU A 56 2.38 -3.21 -18.94
C LEU A 56 3.53 -3.63 -19.87
N LEU A 57 4.67 -3.95 -19.28
CA LEU A 57 5.87 -4.36 -20.00
C LEU A 57 6.00 -5.88 -19.95
N THR A 58 6.07 -6.56 -21.10
CA THR A 58 6.29 -8.01 -21.17
C THR A 58 7.64 -8.31 -21.80
N LEU A 59 8.51 -8.98 -21.05
CA LEU A 59 9.82 -9.45 -21.46
C LEU A 59 9.80 -10.97 -21.62
N ILE A 60 10.36 -11.49 -22.70
CA ILE A 60 10.62 -12.92 -22.88
C ILE A 60 12.02 -13.23 -22.37
N VAL A 61 12.12 -14.22 -21.51
CA VAL A 61 13.36 -14.89 -21.12
C VAL A 61 13.52 -16.11 -22.03
N GLU A 62 14.39 -16.03 -23.04
CA GLU A 62 14.55 -17.07 -24.08
C GLU A 62 15.29 -18.32 -23.57
N GLU A 63 16.22 -18.14 -22.63
CA GLU A 63 17.07 -19.20 -22.06
C GLU A 63 17.01 -19.22 -20.52
N ALA A 64 17.36 -20.34 -19.90
CA ALA A 64 17.50 -20.41 -18.45
C ALA A 64 18.74 -19.63 -17.94
N ASP A 65 18.83 -19.46 -16.62
CA ASP A 65 19.94 -18.84 -15.90
C ASP A 65 20.25 -17.39 -16.28
N GLN A 66 19.26 -16.64 -16.74
CA GLN A 66 19.40 -15.23 -17.08
C GLN A 66 19.21 -14.35 -15.84
N THR A 67 20.00 -13.28 -15.73
CA THR A 67 19.88 -12.31 -14.65
C THR A 67 19.51 -10.96 -15.24
N ILE A 68 18.49 -10.32 -14.68
CA ILE A 68 18.09 -8.96 -15.06
C ILE A 68 18.39 -8.04 -13.88
N GLU A 69 18.81 -6.80 -14.16
CA GLU A 69 18.98 -5.78 -13.13
C GLU A 69 17.99 -4.65 -13.32
N PHE A 70 17.35 -4.24 -12.22
CA PHE A 70 16.40 -3.15 -12.17
C PHE A 70 16.95 -2.03 -11.29
N THR A 71 16.98 -0.82 -11.83
CA THR A 71 17.46 0.38 -11.14
C THR A 71 16.39 1.45 -11.20
N GLY A 72 16.05 2.07 -10.07
CA GLY A 72 14.99 3.09 -9.96
C GLY A 72 13.56 2.53 -9.98
N LEU A 73 13.38 1.20 -9.90
CA LEU A 73 12.07 0.54 -10.01
C LEU A 73 11.61 -0.14 -8.71
N ALA A 74 12.12 0.30 -7.55
CA ALA A 74 11.71 -0.25 -6.25
C ALA A 74 10.20 -0.07 -6.02
N GLY A 75 9.54 -1.13 -5.54
CA GLY A 75 8.10 -1.19 -5.31
C GLY A 75 7.27 -1.67 -6.51
N VAL A 76 7.85 -1.76 -7.72
CA VAL A 76 7.17 -2.28 -8.92
C VAL A 76 6.86 -3.78 -8.74
N SER A 77 5.66 -4.16 -9.17
CA SER A 77 5.18 -5.54 -9.13
C SER A 77 4.93 -6.09 -10.53
N GLY A 78 4.97 -7.40 -10.64
CA GLY A 78 4.81 -8.12 -11.89
C GLY A 78 4.55 -9.60 -11.65
N ASN A 79 4.50 -10.35 -12.73
CA ASN A 79 4.41 -11.80 -12.69
C ASN A 79 5.40 -12.40 -13.68
N TYR A 80 5.99 -13.53 -13.32
CA TYR A 80 6.83 -14.32 -14.19
C TYR A 80 6.18 -15.69 -14.39
N LEU A 81 5.94 -16.08 -15.65
CA LEU A 81 5.40 -17.37 -16.04
C LEU A 81 6.53 -18.23 -16.63
N PRO A 82 7.14 -19.14 -15.85
CA PRO A 82 8.15 -20.05 -16.36
C PRO A 82 7.51 -21.12 -17.25
N ALA A 83 8.18 -21.52 -18.33
CA ALA A 83 7.70 -22.58 -19.21
C ALA A 83 7.51 -23.90 -18.42
N GLY A 84 6.30 -24.49 -18.53
CA GLY A 84 5.93 -25.73 -17.84
C GLY A 84 5.83 -25.60 -16.32
N SER A 85 5.59 -24.40 -15.79
CA SER A 85 5.45 -24.14 -14.35
C SER A 85 4.30 -23.15 -14.06
N THR A 86 4.01 -22.94 -12.79
CA THR A 86 2.97 -22.02 -12.34
C THR A 86 3.44 -20.57 -12.35
N LEU A 87 2.51 -19.63 -12.58
CA LEU A 87 2.75 -18.20 -12.49
C LEU A 87 3.35 -17.83 -11.12
N ARG A 88 4.45 -17.09 -11.12
CA ARG A 88 5.13 -16.59 -9.91
C ARG A 88 4.98 -15.08 -9.84
N SER A 89 4.43 -14.56 -8.75
CA SER A 89 4.45 -13.12 -8.50
C SER A 89 5.89 -12.65 -8.27
N PHE A 90 6.20 -11.50 -8.85
CA PHE A 90 7.51 -10.86 -8.86
C PHE A 90 7.38 -9.45 -8.30
N ARG A 91 8.27 -9.06 -7.37
CA ARG A 91 8.30 -7.71 -6.82
C ARG A 91 9.74 -7.24 -6.66
N ILE A 92 9.98 -5.99 -7.05
CA ILE A 92 11.27 -5.32 -6.91
C ILE A 92 11.31 -4.68 -5.52
N GLU A 93 12.00 -5.31 -4.57
CA GLU A 93 11.98 -4.88 -3.16
C GLU A 93 12.92 -3.69 -2.87
N LYS A 94 13.98 -3.53 -3.67
CA LYS A 94 15.00 -2.48 -3.50
C LYS A 94 15.50 -1.98 -4.85
N SER A 95 16.32 -0.94 -4.85
CA SER A 95 16.98 -0.44 -6.05
C SER A 95 18.45 -0.14 -5.74
N PRO A 96 19.44 -0.73 -6.45
CA PRO A 96 19.26 -1.71 -7.53
C PRO A 96 18.80 -3.09 -7.01
N HIS A 97 18.06 -3.82 -7.85
CA HIS A 97 17.63 -5.20 -7.61
C HIS A 97 17.99 -6.08 -8.79
N SER A 98 18.66 -7.20 -8.53
CA SER A 98 18.96 -8.21 -9.55
C SER A 98 18.08 -9.43 -9.32
N GLU A 99 17.35 -9.87 -10.35
CA GLU A 99 16.56 -11.10 -10.30
C GLU A 99 17.17 -12.13 -11.26
N LYS A 100 17.36 -13.35 -10.77
CA LYS A 100 17.81 -14.49 -11.58
C LYS A 100 16.63 -15.39 -11.97
N PHE A 101 16.47 -15.64 -13.27
CA PHE A 101 15.48 -16.55 -13.84
C PHE A 101 16.12 -17.90 -14.17
N LEU A 102 15.74 -18.95 -13.44
CA LEU A 102 16.29 -20.30 -13.61
C LEU A 102 15.67 -21.08 -14.78
N ARG A 103 14.68 -20.51 -15.48
CA ARG A 103 13.98 -21.15 -16.61
C ARG A 103 13.72 -20.11 -17.70
N LYS A 104 13.40 -20.58 -18.91
CA LYS A 104 12.78 -19.74 -19.94
C LYS A 104 11.32 -19.44 -19.58
N GLY A 105 10.79 -18.29 -19.97
CA GLY A 105 9.44 -17.88 -19.58
C GLY A 105 9.14 -16.42 -19.92
N GLU A 106 8.00 -15.93 -19.45
CA GLU A 106 7.54 -14.56 -19.71
C GLU A 106 7.45 -13.76 -18.42
N LEU A 107 8.13 -12.61 -18.37
CA LEU A 107 8.07 -11.67 -17.26
C LEU A 107 7.18 -10.49 -17.68
N THR A 108 6.09 -10.27 -16.95
CA THR A 108 5.22 -9.11 -17.09
C THR A 108 5.42 -8.17 -15.91
N LEU A 109 5.80 -6.92 -16.16
CA LEU A 109 5.95 -5.86 -15.16
C LEU A 109 4.82 -4.85 -15.32
N ASN A 110 4.25 -4.44 -14.20
CA ASN A 110 3.22 -3.40 -14.15
C ASN A 110 3.83 -2.11 -13.59
N LEU A 111 4.19 -1.20 -14.50
CA LEU A 111 4.81 0.07 -14.18
C LEU A 111 3.73 1.14 -14.07
N ILE A 112 3.54 1.70 -12.88
CA ILE A 112 2.59 2.79 -12.66
C ILE A 112 3.29 4.10 -13.01
N PHE A 113 2.66 4.95 -13.83
CA PHE A 113 3.25 6.22 -14.22
C PHE A 113 3.50 7.10 -12.98
N PRO A 114 4.73 7.61 -12.75
CA PRO A 114 5.01 8.44 -11.59
C PRO A 114 4.39 9.85 -11.67
N ASN A 115 3.54 10.16 -12.66
CA ASN A 115 2.86 11.45 -12.78
C ASN A 115 1.40 11.39 -13.26
N ASN A 116 0.77 10.22 -13.42
CA ASN A 116 -0.67 10.15 -13.70
C ASN A 116 -1.45 9.59 -12.51
N LYS A 117 -1.39 10.30 -11.39
CA LYS A 117 -2.69 10.67 -10.80
C LYS A 117 -3.31 11.64 -11.81
N PRO A 118 -4.55 11.46 -12.25
CA PRO A 118 -5.19 12.47 -13.08
C PRO A 118 -5.03 13.81 -12.38
N ALA A 119 -4.41 14.78 -13.04
CA ALA A 119 -4.49 16.16 -12.62
C ALA A 119 -5.99 16.51 -12.62
N GLY A 120 -6.65 16.38 -11.46
CA GLY A 120 -8.05 16.73 -11.29
C GLY A 120 -9.00 15.72 -10.62
N SER A 121 -8.65 14.45 -10.35
CA SER A 121 -9.68 13.51 -9.85
C SER A 121 -10.07 13.66 -8.37
N GLY A 122 -9.32 14.41 -7.56
CA GLY A 122 -9.75 14.83 -6.21
C GLY A 122 -10.11 16.31 -6.10
N PHE A 123 -9.47 17.15 -6.91
CA PHE A 123 -9.56 18.62 -6.77
C PHE A 123 -10.74 19.19 -7.56
N ALA A 124 -11.00 18.71 -8.78
CA ALA A 124 -12.12 19.19 -9.59
C ALA A 124 -13.46 18.60 -9.16
N ALA A 125 -13.49 17.35 -8.67
CA ALA A 125 -14.68 16.76 -8.05
C ALA A 125 -15.03 17.50 -6.74
N GLY A 126 -14.03 17.76 -5.88
CA GLY A 126 -14.22 18.55 -4.66
C GLY A 126 -14.57 20.03 -4.93
N LEU A 127 -14.04 20.65 -5.98
CA LEU A 127 -14.41 22.02 -6.38
C LEU A 127 -15.77 22.11 -7.07
N ALA A 128 -16.16 21.11 -7.86
CA ALA A 128 -17.47 21.05 -8.51
C ALA A 128 -18.57 20.70 -7.51
N GLU A 129 -18.29 19.81 -6.55
CA GLU A 129 -19.17 19.49 -5.43
C GLU A 129 -19.31 20.71 -4.51
N ARG A 130 -18.21 21.39 -4.17
CA ARG A 130 -18.23 22.62 -3.37
C ARG A 130 -18.84 23.83 -4.09
N LYS A 131 -18.69 23.94 -5.42
CA LYS A 131 -19.41 24.95 -6.23
C LYS A 131 -20.90 24.64 -6.30
N ARG A 132 -21.29 23.36 -6.45
CA ARG A 132 -22.70 22.94 -6.43
C ARG A 132 -23.33 23.09 -5.04
N GLU A 133 -22.57 22.89 -3.97
CA GLU A 133 -22.99 23.18 -2.59
C GLU A 133 -23.16 24.69 -2.39
N LEU A 134 -22.17 25.52 -2.79
CA LEU A 134 -22.25 26.98 -2.73
C LEU A 134 -23.37 27.57 -3.62
N GLU A 135 -23.65 26.97 -4.78
CA GLU A 135 -24.76 27.35 -5.65
C GLU A 135 -26.10 26.92 -5.08
N ARG A 136 -26.20 25.74 -4.43
CA ARG A 136 -27.40 25.32 -3.67
C ARG A 136 -27.64 26.22 -2.44
N GLU A 137 -26.59 26.62 -1.73
CA GLU A 137 -26.67 27.56 -0.61
C GLU A 137 -27.04 28.98 -1.06
N ARG A 138 -26.61 29.40 -2.27
CA ARG A 138 -27.00 30.69 -2.87
C ARG A 138 -28.41 30.69 -3.45
N GLN A 139 -28.88 29.56 -3.99
CA GLN A 139 -30.24 29.43 -4.56
C GLN A 139 -31.30 29.20 -3.48
N ASN A 140 -30.93 28.64 -2.33
CA ASN A 140 -31.78 28.54 -1.14
C ASN A 140 -31.09 29.24 0.05
N PRO A 141 -31.05 30.59 0.07
CA PRO A 141 -30.67 31.30 1.29
C PRO A 141 -31.65 30.87 2.39
N PRO A 142 -31.19 30.48 3.59
CA PRO A 142 -32.08 30.02 4.66
C PRO A 142 -33.03 31.16 5.05
N GLN A 143 -34.25 31.10 4.52
CA GLN A 143 -35.36 31.92 4.99
C GLN A 143 -35.87 31.32 6.30
N TRP A 144 -35.13 31.51 7.37
CA TRP A 144 -35.63 31.25 8.71
C TRP A 144 -35.49 32.51 9.55
N LYS A 145 -36.62 33.22 9.70
CA LYS A 145 -36.84 34.11 10.83
C LYS A 145 -37.32 33.24 12.00
N PRO A 146 -36.66 33.24 13.16
CA PRO A 146 -37.13 32.44 14.29
C PRO A 146 -38.41 33.07 14.87
N PHE A 147 -39.41 32.22 15.11
CA PHE A 147 -40.47 32.51 16.08
C PHE A 147 -39.85 32.49 17.49
N PRO A 148 -40.24 33.42 18.39
CA PRO A 148 -39.69 33.45 19.75
C PRO A 148 -40.20 32.22 20.54
N GLY A 149 -39.29 31.35 21.00
CA GLY A 149 -39.62 30.26 21.94
C GLY A 149 -39.02 28.88 21.69
N GLN A 150 -38.17 28.65 20.68
CA GLN A 150 -37.49 27.36 20.49
C GLN A 150 -36.01 27.38 20.91
N PRO A 151 -35.49 26.29 21.49
CA PRO A 151 -34.10 26.20 21.94
C PRO A 151 -33.14 26.30 20.76
N GLU A 152 -32.06 27.07 20.94
CA GLU A 152 -31.03 27.30 19.93
C GLU A 152 -30.49 25.97 19.37
N PRO A 153 -30.33 25.83 18.03
CA PRO A 153 -29.65 24.68 17.46
C PRO A 153 -28.18 24.71 17.90
N GLU A 154 -27.70 23.55 18.33
CA GLU A 154 -26.34 23.34 18.82
C GLU A 154 -25.31 23.96 17.87
N LYS A 155 -24.50 24.87 18.42
CA LYS A 155 -23.37 25.54 17.77
C LYS A 155 -22.58 24.53 16.93
N GLN A 156 -22.26 24.93 15.70
CA GLN A 156 -21.22 24.32 14.86
C GLN A 156 -20.06 23.85 15.75
N VAL A 157 -19.82 22.53 15.74
CA VAL A 157 -18.85 21.84 16.60
C VAL A 157 -17.51 22.57 16.51
N LYS A 158 -17.13 23.26 17.60
CA LYS A 158 -15.76 23.75 17.79
C LYS A 158 -14.82 22.58 17.53
N LYS A 159 -13.80 22.77 16.66
CA LYS A 159 -12.74 21.79 16.40
C LYS A 159 -12.30 21.19 17.74
N SER A 160 -12.70 19.94 17.99
CA SER A 160 -12.45 19.31 19.28
C SER A 160 -10.94 19.13 19.42
N PRO A 161 -10.33 19.56 20.54
CA PRO A 161 -8.90 19.38 20.74
C PRO A 161 -8.56 17.87 20.71
N LEU A 162 -7.36 17.53 20.22
CA LEU A 162 -6.91 16.13 20.10
C LEU A 162 -7.00 15.37 21.44
N VAL A 163 -6.74 16.10 22.51
CA VAL A 163 -6.86 15.63 23.89
C VAL A 163 -7.91 16.51 24.56
N PRO A 164 -8.91 15.94 25.24
CA PRO A 164 -9.87 16.71 26.02
C PRO A 164 -9.15 17.62 27.02
N GLY A 165 -9.64 18.85 27.18
CA GLY A 165 -9.07 19.76 28.17
C GLY A 165 -9.42 19.35 29.60
N PRO A 166 -8.75 19.92 30.61
CA PRO A 166 -9.02 19.61 32.02
C PRO A 166 -10.49 19.83 32.42
N GLU A 167 -11.18 20.74 31.74
CA GLU A 167 -12.60 21.03 31.94
C GLU A 167 -13.52 19.83 31.70
N THR A 168 -13.09 18.81 30.95
CA THR A 168 -13.86 17.58 30.74
C THR A 168 -13.68 16.55 31.87
N GLY A 169 -12.91 16.89 32.91
CA GLY A 169 -12.55 15.98 34.00
C GLY A 169 -11.57 14.88 33.58
N TYR A 170 -11.02 14.95 32.37
CA TYR A 170 -10.03 14.00 31.88
C TYR A 170 -8.67 14.24 32.52
N LYS A 171 -8.10 13.17 33.08
CA LYS A 171 -6.77 13.15 33.70
C LYS A 171 -5.88 12.15 32.95
N PRO A 172 -5.06 12.60 31.99
CA PRO A 172 -4.13 11.71 31.32
C PRO A 172 -3.03 11.25 32.29
N ARG A 173 -2.44 10.09 32.02
CA ARG A 173 -1.23 9.61 32.71
C ARG A 173 -0.06 10.59 32.59
N SER A 174 0.06 11.19 31.41
CA SER A 174 1.00 12.25 31.04
C SER A 174 0.40 13.01 29.86
N MET A 175 0.54 14.33 29.87
CA MET A 175 0.09 15.15 28.74
C MET A 175 0.89 14.87 27.48
N GLU A 176 2.19 14.64 27.61
CA GLU A 176 3.10 14.28 26.52
C GLU A 176 2.68 12.96 25.87
N PHE A 177 2.35 11.95 26.69
CA PHE A 177 1.81 10.67 26.21
C PHE A 177 0.51 10.86 25.44
N ALA A 178 -0.49 11.52 26.05
CA ALA A 178 -1.80 11.69 25.43
C ALA A 178 -1.73 12.50 24.13
N GLN A 179 -0.87 13.53 24.08
CA GLN A 179 -0.65 14.33 22.88
C GLN A 179 -0.02 13.52 21.75
N LEU A 180 1.05 12.76 22.05
CA LEU A 180 1.71 11.93 21.04
C LEU A 180 0.79 10.80 20.56
N ALA A 181 0.13 10.10 21.48
CA ALA A 181 -0.80 9.02 21.17
C ALA A 181 -1.98 9.52 20.32
N ALA A 182 -2.57 10.66 20.66
CA ALA A 182 -3.62 11.27 19.85
C ALA A 182 -3.11 11.77 18.49
N ALA A 183 -1.86 12.23 18.40
CA ALA A 183 -1.27 12.74 17.17
C ALA A 183 -0.93 11.63 16.16
N ILE A 184 -0.55 10.43 16.62
CA ILE A 184 -0.23 9.29 15.74
C ILE A 184 -1.34 8.24 15.64
N SER A 185 -2.45 8.41 16.40
CA SER A 185 -3.62 7.54 16.34
C SER A 185 -4.14 7.41 14.91
N GLY A 186 -4.60 6.20 14.59
CA GLY A 186 -5.44 5.92 13.44
C GLY A 186 -6.72 6.73 13.47
N LYS A 187 -7.36 6.83 12.31
CA LYS A 187 -8.59 7.61 12.10
C LYS A 187 -9.79 6.77 12.50
N TYR A 188 -10.69 7.40 13.24
CA TYR A 188 -11.96 6.84 13.70
C TYR A 188 -12.95 7.97 14.05
N VAL A 189 -14.24 7.61 14.08
CA VAL A 189 -15.35 8.46 14.53
C VAL A 189 -16.04 7.80 15.71
N MET A 190 -16.40 8.56 16.74
CA MET A 190 -17.22 8.09 17.87
C MET A 190 -18.10 9.25 18.39
N PRO A 191 -19.09 8.99 19.27
CA PRO A 191 -19.90 10.05 19.85
C PRO A 191 -19.06 11.18 20.46
N GLY A 192 -19.26 12.42 19.98
CA GLY A 192 -18.53 13.60 20.45
C GLY A 192 -17.07 13.71 20.01
N ARG A 193 -16.57 12.86 19.11
CA ARG A 193 -15.17 12.90 18.66
C ARG A 193 -14.99 12.37 17.23
N ASP A 194 -14.40 13.21 16.39
CA ASP A 194 -13.92 12.85 15.05
C ASP A 194 -12.41 13.10 14.96
N THR A 195 -11.65 12.06 14.62
CA THR A 195 -10.18 12.14 14.49
C THR A 195 -9.71 12.32 13.04
N HIS A 196 -10.64 12.47 12.09
CA HIS A 196 -10.31 12.79 10.71
C HIS A 196 -9.69 14.18 10.62
N ARG A 197 -8.51 14.24 10.01
CA ARG A 197 -7.76 15.46 9.82
C ARG A 197 -6.97 15.43 8.51
N PRO A 198 -6.76 16.59 7.87
CA PRO A 198 -5.87 16.68 6.72
C PRO A 198 -4.47 16.16 7.05
N TYR A 199 -3.84 15.46 6.10
CA TYR A 199 -2.53 14.85 6.30
C TYR A 199 -1.47 15.85 6.78
N ALA A 200 -1.43 17.06 6.21
CA ALA A 200 -0.51 18.11 6.61
C ALA A 200 -0.66 18.53 8.09
N VAL A 201 -1.90 18.52 8.61
CA VAL A 201 -2.19 18.84 10.02
C VAL A 201 -1.73 17.69 10.92
N GLN A 202 -2.06 16.45 10.56
CA GLN A 202 -1.63 15.25 11.29
C GLN A 202 -0.10 15.18 11.39
N TRP A 203 0.57 15.37 10.26
CA TRP A 203 2.01 15.34 10.14
C TRP A 203 2.68 16.35 11.09
N ARG A 204 2.20 17.59 11.10
CA ARG A 204 2.74 18.65 11.94
C ARG A 204 2.48 18.40 13.43
N GLN A 205 1.26 18.00 13.78
CA GLN A 205 0.89 17.70 15.17
C GLN A 205 1.72 16.53 15.72
N ALA A 206 1.98 15.50 14.92
CA ALA A 206 2.83 14.38 15.32
C ALA A 206 4.27 14.81 15.56
N ALA A 207 4.85 15.65 14.68
CA ALA A 207 6.19 16.19 14.87
C ALA A 207 6.28 17.06 16.14
N GLU A 208 5.33 17.97 16.35
CA GLU A 208 5.28 18.84 17.54
C GLU A 208 5.14 18.03 18.84
N ALA A 209 4.29 16.99 18.84
CA ALA A 209 4.13 16.12 20.00
C ALA A 209 5.38 15.25 20.26
N ALA A 210 5.97 14.70 19.20
CA ALA A 210 7.16 13.87 19.30
C ALA A 210 8.41 14.64 19.76
N ALA A 211 8.56 15.91 19.36
CA ALA A 211 9.65 16.77 19.82
C ALA A 211 9.57 17.07 21.33
N LYS A 212 8.37 17.03 21.93
CA LYS A 212 8.16 17.24 23.37
C LYS A 212 8.23 15.96 24.18
N TYR A 213 8.08 14.80 23.54
CA TYR A 213 8.06 13.52 24.22
C TYR A 213 9.48 13.11 24.65
N PRO A 214 9.69 12.56 25.86
CA PRO A 214 11.01 12.22 26.39
C PRO A 214 11.58 10.92 25.79
N ALA A 215 11.72 10.87 24.46
CA ALA A 215 12.30 9.75 23.71
C ALA A 215 13.22 10.25 22.59
N PRO A 216 14.56 10.23 22.78
CA PRO A 216 15.53 10.79 21.83
C PRO A 216 15.42 10.22 20.42
N GLU A 217 15.03 8.94 20.29
CA GLU A 217 14.83 8.28 19.01
C GLU A 217 13.74 8.92 18.14
N LEU A 218 12.80 9.65 18.73
CA LEU A 218 11.76 10.39 18.00
C LEU A 218 12.26 11.76 17.51
N HIS A 219 13.23 12.34 18.23
CA HIS A 219 13.71 13.71 17.99
C HIS A 219 14.41 13.87 16.65
N LYS A 220 15.07 12.81 16.16
CA LYS A 220 15.74 12.81 14.85
C LYS A 220 14.75 13.07 13.70
N TYR A 221 13.55 12.51 13.75
CA TYR A 221 12.54 12.73 12.72
C TYR A 221 11.74 14.01 12.98
N SER A 222 11.34 14.25 14.23
CA SER A 222 10.50 15.39 14.55
C SER A 222 11.19 16.72 14.32
N THR A 223 12.49 16.85 14.64
CA THR A 223 13.28 18.05 14.37
C THR A 223 13.33 18.34 12.88
N LYS A 224 13.71 17.36 12.06
CA LYS A 224 13.78 17.50 10.59
C LYS A 224 12.42 17.83 9.98
N MET A 225 11.34 17.21 10.48
CA MET A 225 9.97 17.55 10.07
C MET A 225 9.62 19.00 10.45
N LEU A 226 9.91 19.47 11.67
CA LEU A 226 9.59 20.84 12.08
C LEU A 226 10.40 21.90 11.34
N GLU A 227 11.69 21.66 11.13
CA GLU A 227 12.55 22.50 10.29
C GLU A 227 12.01 22.58 8.87
N ARG A 228 11.56 21.44 8.33
CA ARG A 228 10.94 21.42 7.02
C ARG A 228 9.63 22.20 6.97
N ALA A 229 8.78 22.06 7.98
CA ALA A 229 7.54 22.82 8.09
C ALA A 229 7.81 24.34 8.07
N LYS A 230 8.86 24.77 8.77
CA LYS A 230 9.31 26.17 8.81
C LYS A 230 9.85 26.61 7.45
N ALA A 231 10.66 25.80 6.79
CA ALA A 231 11.19 26.09 5.46
C ALA A 231 10.07 26.17 4.41
N ASP A 232 9.03 25.35 4.51
CA ASP A 232 7.88 25.35 3.60
C ASP A 232 6.92 26.54 3.85
N ALA A 233 6.83 26.98 5.10
CA ALA A 233 6.09 28.20 5.46
C ALA A 233 6.78 29.47 4.92
N ASN A 234 8.11 29.47 4.88
CA ASN A 234 8.94 30.62 4.48
C ASN A 234 9.42 30.57 3.02
N ILE A 235 8.68 29.89 2.13
CA ILE A 235 9.02 29.85 0.69
C ILE A 235 8.82 31.25 0.09
N ASP A 236 9.91 31.87 -0.39
CA ASP A 236 9.88 33.11 -1.17
C ASP A 236 9.58 32.79 -2.64
N LEU A 237 8.31 32.93 -3.02
CA LEU A 237 7.86 32.66 -4.38
C LEU A 237 8.41 33.66 -5.40
N ALA A 238 8.66 34.90 -5.00
CA ALA A 238 9.19 35.92 -5.92
C ALA A 238 10.65 35.62 -6.30
N ALA A 239 11.46 35.22 -5.32
CA ALA A 239 12.83 34.77 -5.58
C ALA A 239 12.86 33.50 -6.45
N ILE A 240 11.97 32.54 -6.20
CA ILE A 240 11.90 31.29 -6.98
C ILE A 240 11.51 31.56 -8.43
N ARG A 241 10.52 32.43 -8.68
CA ARG A 241 10.16 32.85 -10.05
C ARG A 241 11.35 33.46 -10.78
N ARG A 242 12.10 34.33 -10.10
CA ARG A 242 13.28 34.98 -10.69
C ARG A 242 14.34 33.94 -11.08
N ASN A 243 14.68 33.03 -10.17
CA ASN A 243 15.67 31.99 -10.42
C ASN A 243 15.25 31.07 -11.58
N LEU A 244 13.98 30.65 -11.64
CA LEU A 244 13.47 29.82 -12.74
C LEU A 244 13.56 30.52 -14.10
N LEU A 245 13.30 31.83 -14.15
CA LEU A 245 13.43 32.62 -15.38
C LEU A 245 14.90 32.82 -15.78
N GLU A 246 15.78 33.04 -14.80
CA GLU A 246 17.22 33.15 -15.02
C GLU A 246 17.81 31.84 -15.55
N ASP A 247 17.47 30.70 -14.94
CA ASP A 247 17.89 29.37 -15.39
C ASP A 247 17.40 29.06 -16.81
N ALA A 248 16.15 29.42 -17.12
CA ALA A 248 15.60 29.26 -18.46
C ALA A 248 16.33 30.14 -19.50
N ALA A 249 16.66 31.39 -19.14
CA ALA A 249 17.39 32.30 -20.00
C ALA A 249 18.85 31.85 -20.21
N ASP A 250 19.49 31.30 -19.18
CA ASP A 250 20.83 30.74 -19.30
C ASP A 250 20.87 29.52 -20.21
N LEU A 251 19.93 28.58 -20.05
CA LEU A 251 19.80 27.43 -20.96
C LEU A 251 19.65 27.86 -22.42
N GLU A 252 18.83 28.88 -22.69
CA GLU A 252 18.70 29.41 -24.05
C GLU A 252 19.97 30.07 -24.56
N ARG A 253 20.69 30.80 -23.71
CA ARG A 253 21.98 31.38 -24.08
C ARG A 253 22.97 30.28 -24.47
N ARG A 254 23.05 29.20 -23.70
CA ARG A 254 23.92 28.05 -23.97
C ARG A 254 23.53 27.32 -25.26
N ILE A 255 22.24 27.19 -25.54
CA ILE A 255 21.71 26.67 -26.82
C ILE A 255 22.14 27.56 -27.98
N ASN A 256 21.94 28.87 -27.88
CA ASN A 256 22.29 29.84 -28.92
C ASN A 256 23.81 29.93 -29.15
N ASN A 257 24.61 29.68 -28.11
CA ASN A 257 26.06 29.62 -28.19
C ASN A 257 26.60 28.30 -28.77
N GLY A 258 25.72 27.35 -29.12
CA GLY A 258 26.10 26.10 -29.76
C GLY A 258 26.67 25.04 -28.82
N GLU A 259 26.51 25.15 -27.49
CA GLU A 259 27.01 24.16 -26.52
C GLU A 259 26.37 22.78 -26.66
N PHE A 260 25.20 22.70 -27.31
CA PHE A 260 24.46 21.46 -27.58
C PHE A 260 24.61 20.98 -29.03
N MET A 261 25.63 21.48 -29.75
CA MET A 261 25.98 21.02 -31.08
C MET A 261 27.02 19.91 -30.97
N LYS A 262 26.64 18.68 -31.31
CA LYS A 262 27.57 17.56 -31.38
C LYS A 262 28.23 17.50 -32.74
N ARG A 263 29.56 17.46 -32.76
CA ARG A 263 30.33 17.19 -33.99
C ARG A 263 30.40 15.69 -34.22
N GLU A 264 29.84 15.22 -35.32
CA GLU A 264 29.99 13.84 -35.79
C GLU A 264 31.00 13.86 -36.94
N GLY A 265 32.11 13.12 -36.77
CA GLY A 265 33.10 12.93 -37.81
C GLY A 265 32.82 11.64 -38.56
N GLN A 266 32.62 11.73 -39.88
CA GLN A 266 32.62 10.58 -40.78
C GLN A 266 33.73 10.74 -41.79
N TYR A 267 34.21 9.64 -42.36
CA TYR A 267 35.16 9.69 -43.46
C TYR A 267 34.40 9.39 -44.75
N GLU A 268 34.44 10.33 -45.70
CA GLU A 268 33.94 10.12 -47.05
C GLU A 268 35.11 9.76 -47.98
N THR A 269 34.84 8.90 -48.97
CA THR A 269 35.86 8.55 -49.97
C THR A 269 35.84 9.59 -51.08
N GLY A 270 36.94 10.34 -51.20
CA GLY A 270 37.14 11.36 -52.21
C GLY A 270 37.25 10.78 -53.63
N PRO A 271 37.25 11.63 -54.67
CA PRO A 271 37.25 11.22 -56.07
C PRO A 271 38.48 10.39 -56.48
N LEU A 272 39.56 10.41 -55.69
CA LEU A 272 40.81 9.68 -55.93
C LEU A 272 40.98 8.49 -54.97
N GLY A 273 39.96 8.14 -54.17
CA GLY A 273 39.98 7.00 -53.23
C GLY A 273 40.55 7.32 -51.85
N GLU A 274 40.87 8.57 -51.56
CA GLU A 274 41.34 9.05 -50.26
C GLU A 274 40.20 9.22 -49.25
N GLN A 275 40.44 8.91 -47.97
CA GLN A 275 39.45 9.14 -46.92
C GLN A 275 39.55 10.57 -46.40
N ILE A 276 38.53 11.39 -46.65
CA ILE A 276 38.44 12.78 -46.23
C ILE A 276 37.54 12.87 -44.99
N PRO A 277 38.00 13.42 -43.86
CA PRO A 277 37.15 13.62 -42.70
C PRO A 277 36.11 14.72 -43.00
N VAL A 278 34.84 14.35 -42.98
CA VAL A 278 33.69 15.23 -43.09
C VAL A 278 33.06 15.34 -41.70
N PHE A 279 32.96 16.58 -41.21
CA PHE A 279 32.33 16.87 -39.91
C PHE A 279 30.92 17.40 -40.16
N SER A 280 29.92 16.69 -39.68
CA SER A 280 28.57 17.22 -39.56
C SER A 280 28.33 17.69 -38.13
N THR A 281 27.48 18.70 -37.98
CA THR A 281 27.03 19.17 -36.66
C THR A 281 25.58 18.77 -36.47
N ARG A 282 25.29 17.99 -35.43
CA ARG A 282 23.94 17.59 -35.06
C ARG A 282 23.47 18.43 -33.87
N ASP A 283 22.29 19.03 -34.01
CA ASP A 283 21.62 19.75 -32.93
C ASP A 283 21.02 18.74 -31.93
N GLU A 284 21.53 18.70 -30.70
CA GLU A 284 21.01 17.89 -29.59
C GLU A 284 20.28 18.77 -28.55
N SER A 285 19.99 20.04 -28.85
CA SER A 285 19.38 20.99 -27.92
C SER A 285 17.90 20.71 -27.59
N GLY A 286 17.26 19.72 -28.21
CA GLY A 286 15.83 19.43 -28.04
C GLY A 286 15.41 19.25 -26.56
N SER A 287 16.21 18.54 -25.76
CA SER A 287 15.95 18.36 -24.33
C SER A 287 16.15 19.66 -23.54
N ALA A 288 17.19 20.42 -23.85
CA ALA A 288 17.49 21.71 -23.21
C ALA A 288 16.43 22.78 -23.54
N ARG A 289 15.92 22.83 -24.77
CA ARG A 289 14.79 23.70 -25.17
C ARG A 289 13.50 23.35 -24.45
N SER A 290 13.22 22.05 -24.30
CA SER A 290 12.07 21.55 -23.54
C SER A 290 12.18 21.94 -22.07
N GLU A 291 13.37 21.81 -21.47
CA GLU A 291 13.61 22.19 -20.08
C GLU A 291 13.49 23.71 -19.86
N ALA A 292 14.09 24.53 -20.71
CA ALA A 292 13.93 25.99 -20.64
C ALA A 292 12.46 26.42 -20.74
N SER A 293 11.70 25.81 -21.66
CA SER A 293 10.26 26.04 -21.78
C SER A 293 9.48 25.60 -20.54
N ARG A 294 9.86 24.46 -19.94
CA ARG A 294 9.27 23.94 -18.69
C ARG A 294 9.49 24.92 -17.53
N LEU A 295 10.72 25.40 -17.35
CA LEU A 295 11.08 26.34 -16.29
C LEU A 295 10.31 27.65 -16.41
N ARG A 296 10.12 28.18 -17.62
CA ARG A 296 9.26 29.36 -17.85
C ARG A 296 7.80 29.12 -17.54
N ASN A 297 7.25 28.00 -18.01
CA ASN A 297 5.85 27.66 -17.75
C ASN A 297 5.60 27.53 -16.25
N LEU A 298 6.55 26.96 -15.51
CA LEU A 298 6.51 26.86 -14.06
C LEU A 298 6.66 28.24 -13.40
N ALA A 299 7.58 29.08 -13.86
CA ALA A 299 7.73 30.45 -13.36
C ALA A 299 6.49 31.33 -13.60
N ASN A 300 5.64 30.95 -14.57
CA ASN A 300 4.38 31.62 -14.91
C ASN A 300 3.14 30.94 -14.29
N SER A 301 3.29 29.84 -13.54
CA SER A 301 2.15 29.19 -12.87
C SER A 301 1.62 30.04 -11.72
N ASN A 302 0.47 29.68 -11.15
CA ASN A 302 -0.03 30.36 -9.95
C ASN A 302 0.88 30.06 -8.73
N ASP A 303 0.73 30.86 -7.67
CA ASP A 303 1.55 30.78 -6.46
C ASP A 303 1.42 29.43 -5.73
N ASP A 304 0.22 28.84 -5.72
CA ASP A 304 -0.03 27.56 -5.08
C ASP A 304 0.67 26.40 -5.80
N ASP A 305 0.64 26.39 -7.14
CA ASP A 305 1.32 25.41 -7.98
C ASP A 305 2.84 25.52 -7.87
N LEU A 306 3.35 26.76 -7.86
CA LEU A 306 4.78 27.01 -7.70
C LEU A 306 5.24 26.55 -6.31
N LYS A 307 4.48 26.87 -5.26
CA LYS A 307 4.75 26.42 -3.89
C LYS A 307 4.72 24.89 -3.79
N ALA A 308 3.73 24.24 -4.38
CA ALA A 308 3.63 22.79 -4.41
C ALA A 308 4.82 22.14 -5.12
N TRP A 309 5.27 22.71 -6.25
CA TRP A 309 6.45 22.24 -6.95
C TRP A 309 7.73 22.36 -6.09
N VAL A 310 7.94 23.49 -5.41
CA VAL A 310 9.08 23.69 -4.50
C VAL A 310 9.09 22.65 -3.39
N ILE A 311 7.92 22.41 -2.77
CA ILE A 311 7.77 21.39 -1.73
C ILE A 311 8.10 20.00 -2.30
N ALA A 312 7.61 19.67 -3.49
CA ALA A 312 7.87 18.38 -4.13
C ALA A 312 9.34 18.18 -4.54
N GLN A 313 10.05 19.24 -4.94
CA GLN A 313 11.49 19.15 -5.19
C GLN A 313 12.27 18.83 -3.93
N ARG A 314 11.95 19.53 -2.84
CA ARG A 314 12.60 19.32 -1.56
C ARG A 314 12.23 17.97 -0.90
N ASP A 315 11.18 17.28 -1.35
CA ASP A 315 10.84 15.90 -0.92
C ASP A 315 11.69 14.82 -1.61
N ARG A 316 12.54 15.22 -2.56
CA ARG A 316 13.50 14.34 -3.22
C ARG A 316 14.80 14.32 -2.41
N ASN A 317 15.42 13.15 -2.34
CA ASN A 317 16.80 13.05 -1.90
C ASN A 317 17.70 13.43 -3.09
N ASP A 318 18.62 14.35 -2.87
CA ASP A 318 19.68 14.62 -3.82
C ASP A 318 20.91 13.73 -3.58
N PHE A 319 21.93 13.88 -4.43
CA PHE A 319 23.16 13.10 -4.32
C PHE A 319 23.93 13.42 -3.02
N SER A 320 23.80 14.64 -2.49
CA SER A 320 24.44 15.03 -1.23
C SER A 320 23.76 14.41 -0.02
N ASP A 321 22.42 14.28 -0.05
CA ASP A 321 21.64 13.57 0.97
C ASP A 321 22.02 12.08 1.03
N LEU A 322 22.35 11.48 -0.11
CA LEU A 322 22.75 10.07 -0.19
C LEU A 322 24.18 9.82 0.32
N LEU A 323 25.09 10.78 0.15
CA LEU A 323 26.50 10.63 0.53
C LEU A 323 26.85 11.17 1.92
N PHE A 324 26.17 12.23 2.35
CA PHE A 324 26.50 12.99 3.55
C PHE A 324 25.29 13.20 4.48
N GLY A 325 24.11 12.70 4.09
CA GLY A 325 22.91 12.78 4.92
C GLY A 325 23.00 11.93 6.18
N ASP A 326 22.15 12.25 7.16
CA ASP A 326 22.01 11.56 8.44
C ASP A 326 21.29 10.18 8.35
N GLY A 327 21.18 9.63 7.13
CA GLY A 327 20.42 8.42 6.84
C GLY A 327 18.90 8.59 6.90
N THR A 328 18.37 9.81 7.08
CA THR A 328 16.93 10.08 7.04
C THR A 328 16.52 10.67 5.69
N SER A 329 15.51 10.05 5.07
CA SER A 329 14.95 10.51 3.80
C SER A 329 14.34 11.92 3.93
N ASN A 330 14.55 12.78 2.93
CA ASN A 330 13.88 14.09 2.80
C ASN A 330 12.41 13.97 2.42
N ASN A 331 11.99 12.80 1.94
CA ASN A 331 10.58 12.50 1.71
C ASN A 331 9.78 12.56 3.01
N ARG A 332 8.78 13.45 3.06
CA ARG A 332 7.93 13.70 4.22
C ARG A 332 7.10 12.50 4.67
N ASP A 333 6.68 11.65 3.74
CA ASP A 333 5.90 10.46 4.04
C ASP A 333 6.77 9.40 4.71
N HIS A 334 7.99 9.22 4.25
CA HIS A 334 8.96 8.32 4.90
C HIS A 334 9.29 8.81 6.33
N MET A 335 9.56 10.10 6.50
CA MET A 335 9.79 10.68 7.83
C MET A 335 8.62 10.44 8.78
N PHE A 336 7.40 10.68 8.30
CA PHE A 336 6.20 10.49 9.10
C PHE A 336 5.92 9.03 9.43
N GLN A 337 6.09 8.12 8.47
CA GLN A 337 5.93 6.68 8.70
C GLN A 337 6.95 6.16 9.74
N ASN A 338 8.21 6.57 9.61
CA ASN A 338 9.25 6.20 10.57
C ASN A 338 8.97 6.76 11.96
N LEU A 339 8.56 8.04 12.05
CA LEU A 339 8.13 8.65 13.30
C LEU A 339 6.99 7.86 13.93
N VAL A 340 5.94 7.54 13.16
CA VAL A 340 4.78 6.77 13.65
C VAL A 340 5.20 5.37 14.10
N MET A 341 6.08 4.69 13.37
CA MET A 341 6.55 3.35 13.73
C MET A 341 7.32 3.36 15.05
N ASP A 342 8.27 4.28 15.24
CA ASP A 342 9.06 4.34 16.46
C ASP A 342 8.23 4.89 17.63
N ALA A 343 7.39 5.89 17.40
CA ALA A 343 6.48 6.42 18.42
C ALA A 343 5.49 5.35 18.90
N ARG A 344 5.00 4.46 18.02
CA ARG A 344 4.17 3.31 18.42
C ARG A 344 4.91 2.38 19.38
N LYS A 345 6.17 2.04 19.11
CA LYS A 345 6.95 1.16 20.00
C LYS A 345 7.10 1.78 21.39
N VAL A 346 7.47 3.06 21.44
CA VAL A 346 7.68 3.81 22.67
C VAL A 346 6.38 3.91 23.47
N LEU A 347 5.29 4.33 22.82
CA LEU A 347 3.99 4.47 23.47
C LEU A 347 3.42 3.13 23.94
N VAL A 348 3.61 2.03 23.20
CA VAL A 348 3.16 0.71 23.67
C VAL A 348 3.94 0.26 24.90
N ALA A 349 5.27 0.46 24.91
CA ALA A 349 6.10 0.14 26.06
C ALA A 349 5.73 0.98 27.28
N ASP A 350 5.48 2.28 27.10
CA ASP A 350 5.00 3.18 28.16
C ASP A 350 3.58 2.81 28.62
N ALA A 351 2.71 2.45 27.67
CA ALA A 351 1.34 2.05 27.95
C ALA A 351 1.28 0.79 28.81
N ALA A 352 2.10 -0.21 28.48
CA ALA A 352 2.20 -1.48 29.20
C ALA A 352 2.73 -1.30 30.63
N LYS A 353 3.66 -0.36 30.87
CA LYS A 353 4.19 -0.07 32.21
C LYS A 353 3.14 0.50 33.17
N HIS A 354 2.21 1.29 32.64
CA HIS A 354 1.19 2.01 33.41
C HIS A 354 -0.21 1.42 33.25
N ALA A 355 -0.33 0.24 32.64
CA ALA A 355 -1.62 -0.38 32.40
C ALA A 355 -2.21 -0.94 33.70
N GLY A 356 -3.54 -0.89 33.81
CA GLY A 356 -4.27 -1.59 34.86
C GLY A 356 -4.11 -3.11 34.77
N PRO A 357 -4.61 -3.85 35.78
CA PRO A 357 -4.49 -5.31 35.83
C PRO A 357 -5.11 -5.98 34.61
N VAL A 358 -4.58 -7.16 34.26
CA VAL A 358 -5.11 -7.98 33.16
C VAL A 358 -6.55 -8.37 33.50
N ALA A 359 -7.48 -8.05 32.60
CA ALA A 359 -8.89 -8.36 32.79
C ALA A 359 -9.18 -9.83 32.47
N ASN A 360 -10.02 -10.45 33.31
CA ASN A 360 -10.54 -11.81 33.08
C ASN A 360 -11.78 -11.83 32.16
N SER A 361 -12.28 -10.66 31.79
CA SER A 361 -13.45 -10.48 30.91
C SER A 361 -13.08 -9.64 29.70
N PRO A 362 -13.79 -9.78 28.56
CA PRO A 362 -13.54 -8.95 27.38
C PRO A 362 -13.66 -7.46 27.70
N LEU A 363 -12.69 -6.67 27.23
CA LEU A 363 -12.74 -5.20 27.33
C LEU A 363 -13.39 -4.59 26.09
N VAL A 364 -13.15 -5.20 24.92
CA VAL A 364 -13.58 -4.69 23.63
C VAL A 364 -14.32 -5.77 22.84
N GLN A 365 -15.28 -5.33 22.04
CA GLN A 365 -15.91 -6.14 21.00
C GLN A 365 -15.57 -5.52 19.65
N PHE A 366 -15.02 -6.33 18.75
CA PHE A 366 -14.68 -5.91 17.39
C PHE A 366 -15.62 -6.57 16.39
N ARG A 367 -16.19 -5.78 15.47
CA ARG A 367 -17.12 -6.27 14.45
C ARG A 367 -16.88 -5.61 13.10
N ARG A 368 -17.14 -6.34 12.03
CA ARG A 368 -17.14 -5.84 10.65
C ARG A 368 -18.56 -5.55 10.22
N VAL A 369 -18.80 -4.36 9.68
CA VAL A 369 -20.11 -3.93 9.16
C VAL A 369 -20.24 -4.27 7.69
N ASP A 370 -19.17 -4.01 6.92
CA ASP A 370 -19.07 -4.33 5.50
C ASP A 370 -17.60 -4.51 5.10
N SER A 371 -17.31 -4.52 3.79
CA SER A 371 -15.95 -4.69 3.26
C SER A 371 -14.92 -3.64 3.72
N LYS A 372 -15.37 -2.46 4.17
CA LYS A 372 -14.52 -1.33 4.52
C LYS A 372 -14.78 -0.79 5.93
N LYS A 373 -15.95 -1.01 6.50
CA LYS A 373 -16.37 -0.43 7.77
C LYS A 373 -16.25 -1.39 8.93
N PHE A 374 -15.57 -0.95 9.97
CA PHE A 374 -15.30 -1.74 11.17
C PHE A 374 -15.69 -0.94 12.40
N LYS A 375 -16.17 -1.65 13.43
CA LYS A 375 -16.63 -1.04 14.66
C LYS A 375 -16.00 -1.73 15.85
N LEU A 376 -15.54 -0.93 16.80
CA LEU A 376 -14.93 -1.38 18.03
C LEU A 376 -15.69 -0.75 19.21
N LYS A 377 -16.17 -1.59 20.13
CA LYS A 377 -17.04 -1.18 21.24
C LYS A 377 -16.40 -1.50 22.58
N ASN A 378 -16.50 -0.59 23.55
CA ASN A 378 -16.15 -0.88 24.94
C ASN A 378 -17.27 -1.70 25.60
N VAL A 379 -16.95 -2.93 26.00
CA VAL A 379 -17.88 -3.87 26.66
C VAL A 379 -17.53 -4.16 28.12
N SER A 380 -16.53 -3.47 28.67
CA SER A 380 -15.97 -3.72 30.01
C SER A 380 -16.89 -3.33 31.19
N GLN A 381 -18.10 -2.82 30.92
CA GLN A 381 -19.02 -2.22 31.91
C GLN A 381 -18.40 -1.06 32.73
N LYS A 382 -17.20 -0.59 32.35
CA LYS A 382 -16.45 0.50 32.99
C LYS A 382 -16.07 1.55 31.94
N ASN A 383 -15.87 2.77 32.39
CA ASN A 383 -15.25 3.81 31.57
C ASN A 383 -13.73 3.57 31.57
N LEU A 384 -13.15 3.48 30.39
CA LEU A 384 -11.72 3.26 30.19
C LEU A 384 -11.06 4.61 29.89
N SER A 385 -9.98 4.93 30.59
CA SER A 385 -9.17 6.13 30.36
C SER A 385 -7.81 5.79 29.75
N ASP A 386 -7.31 6.70 28.91
CA ASP A 386 -6.08 6.52 28.13
C ASP A 386 -6.05 5.19 27.36
N ALA A 387 -7.17 4.84 26.75
CA ALA A 387 -7.29 3.55 26.07
C ALA A 387 -6.46 3.55 24.79
N LEU A 388 -5.33 2.87 24.85
CA LEU A 388 -4.43 2.62 23.74
C LEU A 388 -4.71 1.21 23.20
N VAL A 389 -5.25 1.14 21.99
CA VAL A 389 -5.62 -0.10 21.33
C VAL A 389 -4.64 -0.37 20.18
N MET A 390 -3.95 -1.51 20.24
CA MET A 390 -3.11 -2.00 19.16
C MET A 390 -3.84 -3.09 18.40
N MET A 391 -4.02 -2.91 17.10
CA MET A 391 -4.70 -3.84 16.22
C MET A 391 -3.76 -4.34 15.14
N LYS A 392 -3.63 -5.66 15.05
CA LYS A 392 -2.92 -6.35 13.97
C LYS A 392 -3.97 -7.08 13.14
N MET A 393 -4.05 -6.80 11.84
CA MET A 393 -5.04 -7.43 10.94
C MET A 393 -4.36 -8.20 9.81
N GLY A 394 -4.89 -9.37 9.47
CA GLY A 394 -4.41 -10.25 8.40
C GLY A 394 -5.55 -11.03 7.73
N PHE A 395 -5.22 -11.82 6.68
CA PHE A 395 -6.19 -12.56 5.85
C PHE A 395 -5.80 -14.04 5.75
N THR A 396 -6.79 -14.93 5.59
CA THR A 396 -6.62 -16.39 5.54
C THR A 396 -5.87 -16.92 4.31
N LYS A 397 -5.97 -16.26 3.14
CA LYS A 397 -5.60 -16.84 1.84
C LYS A 397 -4.09 -17.06 1.58
N SER A 398 -3.18 -16.77 2.50
CA SER A 398 -1.76 -17.08 2.27
C SER A 398 -0.95 -17.07 3.56
N ASP A 399 -0.13 -18.10 3.78
CA ASP A 399 0.95 -18.06 4.77
C ASP A 399 1.93 -16.89 4.52
N LYS A 400 1.97 -16.33 3.31
CA LYS A 400 2.70 -15.08 3.00
C LYS A 400 1.93 -13.80 3.36
N LEU A 401 0.60 -13.86 3.49
CA LEU A 401 -0.29 -12.74 3.90
C LEU A 401 -0.60 -12.74 5.41
N LYS A 402 -0.01 -13.66 6.19
CA LYS A 402 0.18 -13.51 7.64
C LYS A 402 1.08 -12.32 8.02
N GLN A 403 1.67 -11.63 7.02
CA GLN A 403 2.24 -10.31 7.23
C GLN A 403 1.11 -9.33 7.48
N TYR A 404 0.76 -9.19 8.76
CA TYR A 404 -0.09 -8.12 9.25
C TYR A 404 0.26 -6.81 8.54
N ARG A 405 -0.74 -6.06 8.05
CA ARG A 405 -0.50 -4.64 7.73
C ARG A 405 0.12 -3.99 8.98
N ALA A 406 0.97 -2.98 8.77
CA ALA A 406 1.61 -2.25 9.87
C ALA A 406 0.60 -2.00 11.01
N PRO A 407 0.89 -2.43 12.26
CA PRO A 407 -0.09 -2.50 13.33
C PRO A 407 -0.74 -1.12 13.55
N ILE A 408 -2.06 -1.09 13.57
CA ILE A 408 -2.82 0.15 13.77
C ILE A 408 -2.90 0.44 15.27
N MET A 409 -2.55 1.67 15.64
CA MET A 409 -2.74 2.17 17.00
C MET A 409 -3.93 3.10 17.01
N LEU A 410 -4.87 2.90 17.93
CA LEU A 410 -5.92 3.85 18.24
C LEU A 410 -5.72 4.37 19.66
N PHE A 411 -5.97 5.65 19.86
CA PHE A 411 -5.93 6.25 21.19
C PHE A 411 -7.24 6.95 21.51
N VAL A 412 -7.93 6.46 22.54
CA VAL A 412 -9.19 7.01 23.04
C VAL A 412 -8.96 7.53 24.47
N PRO A 413 -8.90 8.86 24.66
CA PRO A 413 -8.66 9.47 25.98
C PRO A 413 -9.66 9.04 27.05
N GLN A 414 -10.94 9.03 26.69
CA GLN A 414 -12.05 8.55 27.53
C GLN A 414 -12.98 7.72 26.66
N TRP A 415 -13.12 6.45 27.00
CA TRP A 415 -13.97 5.51 26.29
C TRP A 415 -15.05 4.98 27.24
N LYS A 416 -16.27 5.53 27.12
CA LYS A 416 -17.33 5.15 28.05
C LYS A 416 -17.82 3.73 27.80
N ALA A 417 -18.36 3.10 28.83
CA ALA A 417 -18.98 1.79 28.68
C ALA A 417 -20.11 1.85 27.63
N GLY A 418 -20.07 0.95 26.65
CA GLY A 418 -21.05 0.89 25.58
C GLY A 418 -20.77 1.80 24.38
N ASP A 419 -19.86 2.77 24.50
CA ASP A 419 -19.47 3.62 23.35
C ASP A 419 -18.78 2.78 22.27
N GLU A 420 -19.12 3.09 21.04
CA GLU A 420 -18.59 2.45 19.84
C GLU A 420 -17.83 3.48 19.00
N LEU A 421 -16.67 3.09 18.50
CA LEU A 421 -15.93 3.81 17.48
C LEU A 421 -16.03 3.09 16.14
N GLU A 422 -16.11 3.87 15.07
CA GLU A 422 -16.15 3.41 13.69
C GLU A 422 -14.83 3.75 12.99
N MET A 423 -14.31 2.80 12.22
CA MET A 423 -13.08 2.90 11.44
C MET A 423 -13.34 2.47 10.01
N ASP A 424 -12.71 3.16 9.07
CA ASP A 424 -12.71 2.81 7.66
C ASP A 424 -11.35 2.20 7.27
N PHE A 425 -11.38 1.01 6.70
CA PHE A 425 -10.22 0.33 6.13
C PHE A 425 -10.43 0.04 4.65
N GLU A 426 -9.42 0.35 3.84
CA GLU A 426 -9.42 -0.03 2.42
C GLU A 426 -8.75 -1.40 2.27
N PHE A 427 -9.56 -2.45 2.28
CA PHE A 427 -9.14 -3.80 1.91
C PHE A 427 -9.61 -4.12 0.49
N GLN A 428 -8.67 -4.54 -0.36
CA GLN A 428 -8.99 -5.26 -1.57
C GLN A 428 -9.13 -6.73 -1.15
N GLU A 429 -10.35 -7.28 -1.20
CA GLU A 429 -10.63 -8.73 -1.40
C GLU A 429 -10.78 -9.75 -0.24
N PRO A 430 -10.84 -9.45 1.07
CA PRO A 430 -11.04 -10.52 2.06
C PRO A 430 -12.52 -10.75 2.43
N THR A 431 -13.06 -11.93 2.15
CA THR A 431 -14.33 -12.43 2.74
C THR A 431 -14.21 -12.62 4.25
N VAL A 432 -13.00 -12.86 4.78
CA VAL A 432 -12.72 -13.01 6.22
C VAL A 432 -11.47 -12.23 6.62
N VAL A 433 -11.57 -11.46 7.71
CA VAL A 433 -10.46 -10.71 8.31
C VAL A 433 -10.15 -11.27 9.69
N HIS A 434 -8.89 -11.64 9.94
CA HIS A 434 -8.43 -11.98 11.27
C HIS A 434 -7.78 -10.76 11.92
N ALA A 435 -8.12 -10.49 13.17
CA ALA A 435 -7.54 -9.40 13.93
C ALA A 435 -7.07 -9.87 15.31
N GLN A 436 -5.88 -9.45 15.71
CA GLN A 436 -5.40 -9.55 17.08
C GLN A 436 -5.41 -8.15 17.70
N ILE A 437 -6.05 -8.00 18.85
CA ILE A 437 -6.20 -6.73 19.55
C ILE A 437 -5.57 -6.80 20.94
N ASP A 438 -4.67 -5.86 21.20
CA ASP A 438 -4.15 -5.55 22.53
C ASP A 438 -4.74 -4.22 22.99
N THR A 439 -5.21 -4.14 24.22
CA THR A 439 -5.81 -2.95 24.82
C THR A 439 -5.11 -2.62 26.13
N TYR A 440 -4.56 -1.41 26.22
CA TYR A 440 -3.90 -0.88 27.41
C TYR A 440 -4.69 0.33 27.91
N THR A 441 -5.19 0.28 29.14
CA THR A 441 -5.94 1.37 29.77
C THR A 441 -5.46 1.54 31.21
N ASN A 442 -5.82 2.64 31.87
CA ASN A 442 -5.45 2.83 33.28
C ASN A 442 -6.19 1.84 34.20
N GLU A 443 -7.41 1.45 33.85
CA GLU A 443 -8.29 0.62 34.67
C GLU A 443 -8.07 -0.88 34.46
N ALA A 444 -7.71 -1.29 33.25
CA ALA A 444 -7.52 -2.69 32.88
C ALA A 444 -6.65 -2.86 31.62
N SER A 445 -6.13 -4.07 31.43
CA SER A 445 -5.44 -4.46 30.20
C SER A 445 -5.98 -5.78 29.65
N LEU A 446 -5.90 -5.96 28.33
CA LEU A 446 -6.27 -7.20 27.65
C LEU A 446 -5.33 -7.40 26.47
N LEU A 447 -4.67 -8.55 26.40
CA LEU A 447 -3.63 -8.83 25.42
C LEU A 447 -4.03 -10.02 24.54
N GLY A 448 -3.67 -9.96 23.27
CA GLY A 448 -3.76 -11.06 22.34
C GLY A 448 -5.19 -11.53 22.02
N THR A 449 -6.20 -10.65 22.13
CA THR A 449 -7.58 -11.06 21.83
C THR A 449 -7.75 -11.21 20.33
N GLU A 450 -8.10 -12.41 19.90
CA GLU A 450 -8.27 -12.73 18.48
C GLU A 450 -9.73 -12.65 18.06
N PHE A 451 -9.95 -12.10 16.86
CA PHE A 451 -11.25 -11.97 16.21
C PHE A 451 -11.16 -12.55 14.80
N SER A 452 -12.24 -13.22 14.38
CA SER A 452 -12.47 -13.62 12.99
C SER A 452 -13.71 -12.89 12.49
N LEU A 453 -13.55 -12.04 11.49
CA LEU A 453 -14.56 -11.12 11.01
C LEU A 453 -14.93 -11.43 9.56
N VAL A 454 -16.05 -12.11 9.41
CA VAL A 454 -16.69 -12.37 8.11
C VAL A 454 -17.25 -11.07 7.53
N ASP A 455 -17.12 -10.86 6.22
CA ASP A 455 -17.84 -9.81 5.51
C ASP A 455 -19.35 -10.12 5.51
N PRO A 456 -20.20 -9.30 6.15
CA PRO A 456 -21.64 -9.57 6.18
C PRO A 456 -22.29 -9.47 4.79
N GLN A 457 -21.70 -8.72 3.85
CA GLN A 457 -22.24 -8.51 2.50
C GLN A 457 -21.71 -9.52 1.48
N ALA A 458 -20.59 -10.16 1.80
CA ALA A 458 -19.99 -11.21 0.98
C ALA A 458 -19.45 -12.33 1.90
N PRO A 459 -20.34 -13.02 2.64
CA PRO A 459 -19.90 -14.11 3.50
C PRO A 459 -19.23 -15.19 2.64
N PRO A 460 -18.24 -15.92 3.18
CA PRO A 460 -17.73 -17.10 2.50
C PRO A 460 -18.91 -18.04 2.19
N SER A 461 -18.91 -18.64 1.01
CA SER A 461 -20.03 -19.47 0.56
C SER A 461 -20.23 -20.66 1.51
N ASP A 462 -21.45 -20.84 2.02
CA ASP A 462 -21.85 -22.01 2.84
C ASP A 462 -22.03 -23.30 2.02
N ARG A 463 -21.68 -23.27 0.72
CA ARG A 463 -21.78 -24.47 -0.13
C ARG A 463 -20.66 -25.44 0.26
N PRO A 464 -21.01 -26.70 0.59
CA PRO A 464 -20.00 -27.69 0.96
C PRO A 464 -19.02 -27.90 -0.19
N GLY A 465 -17.72 -27.81 0.12
CA GLY A 465 -16.67 -28.34 -0.74
C GLY A 465 -16.69 -29.88 -0.68
N LYS A 466 -15.67 -30.53 -1.26
CA LYS A 466 -15.57 -32.00 -1.18
C LYS A 466 -14.15 -32.51 -0.98
N ILE A 467 -14.01 -33.53 -0.14
CA ILE A 467 -12.79 -34.34 -0.07
C ILE A 467 -12.95 -35.50 -1.04
N VAL A 468 -12.01 -35.62 -1.97
CA VAL A 468 -11.93 -36.78 -2.86
C VAL A 468 -10.82 -37.69 -2.36
N LEU A 469 -11.20 -38.78 -1.70
CA LEU A 469 -10.27 -39.86 -1.40
C LEU A 469 -10.05 -40.67 -2.66
N ARG A 470 -8.79 -40.89 -3.05
CA ARG A 470 -8.43 -41.64 -4.26
C ARG A 470 -7.43 -42.73 -3.94
N SER A 471 -7.72 -43.94 -4.37
CA SER A 471 -6.78 -45.07 -4.31
C SER A 471 -6.10 -45.25 -5.68
N ASP A 472 -4.83 -45.65 -5.68
CA ASP A 472 -4.09 -45.94 -6.91
C ASP A 472 -4.67 -47.13 -7.68
N ASN A 473 -5.26 -48.09 -6.95
CA ASN A 473 -5.95 -49.28 -7.49
C ASN A 473 -7.39 -49.37 -6.96
N PRO A 474 -8.34 -49.99 -7.70
CA PRO A 474 -9.65 -50.32 -7.15
C PRO A 474 -9.53 -51.07 -5.82
N LEU A 475 -10.43 -50.80 -4.88
CA LEU A 475 -10.44 -51.54 -3.61
C LEU A 475 -10.59 -53.05 -3.86
N SER A 476 -9.72 -53.83 -3.22
CA SER A 476 -9.67 -55.29 -3.38
C SER A 476 -10.92 -55.96 -2.82
N LYS A 477 -11.34 -57.07 -3.43
CA LYS A 477 -12.52 -57.83 -2.98
C LYS A 477 -12.39 -58.27 -1.52
N GLY A 478 -13.40 -57.98 -0.70
CA GLY A 478 -13.43 -58.35 0.72
C GLY A 478 -12.75 -57.37 1.69
N LEU A 479 -12.13 -56.29 1.20
CA LEU A 479 -11.62 -55.20 2.03
C LEU A 479 -12.72 -54.17 2.28
N LYS A 480 -13.08 -53.93 3.55
CA LYS A 480 -14.00 -52.85 3.93
C LYS A 480 -13.19 -51.61 4.30
N VAL A 481 -13.32 -50.53 3.53
CA VAL A 481 -12.65 -49.25 3.81
C VAL A 481 -13.73 -48.21 4.08
N TRP A 482 -13.50 -47.35 5.08
CA TRP A 482 -14.36 -46.20 5.34
C TRP A 482 -13.51 -45.00 5.78
N ALA A 483 -14.06 -43.82 5.58
CA ALA A 483 -13.51 -42.57 6.07
C ALA A 483 -14.35 -42.07 7.24
N GLU A 484 -13.69 -41.52 8.26
CA GLU A 484 -14.30 -40.77 9.34
C GLU A 484 -13.86 -39.31 9.17
N LEU A 485 -14.81 -38.42 8.88
CA LEU A 485 -14.61 -36.98 8.79
C LEU A 485 -15.33 -36.33 9.97
N ASP A 486 -14.58 -35.70 10.88
CA ASP A 486 -15.10 -35.12 12.13
C ASP A 486 -16.02 -36.05 12.94
N GLY A 487 -15.72 -37.35 12.90
CA GLY A 487 -16.50 -38.40 13.56
C GLY A 487 -17.68 -38.94 12.75
N GLN A 488 -18.04 -38.34 11.61
CA GLN A 488 -19.03 -38.88 10.68
C GLN A 488 -18.41 -39.91 9.74
N ARG A 489 -19.05 -41.07 9.60
CA ARG A 489 -18.55 -42.21 8.83
C ARG A 489 -19.11 -42.25 7.40
N PHE A 490 -18.22 -42.43 6.42
CA PHE A 490 -18.51 -42.55 5.00
C PHE A 490 -17.90 -43.86 4.46
N GLU A 491 -18.74 -44.77 3.96
CA GLU A 491 -18.30 -46.07 3.44
C GLU A 491 -17.67 -45.92 2.05
N TRP A 492 -16.55 -46.61 1.80
CA TRP A 492 -15.92 -46.68 0.48
C TRP A 492 -16.24 -48.03 -0.15
N GLU A 493 -17.06 -48.01 -1.20
CA GLU A 493 -17.55 -49.23 -1.83
C GLU A 493 -16.46 -50.02 -2.55
N GLU A 494 -16.61 -51.35 -2.51
CA GLU A 494 -15.73 -52.28 -3.21
C GLU A 494 -15.71 -52.01 -4.72
N GLY A 495 -14.54 -52.08 -5.34
CA GLY A 495 -14.37 -51.81 -6.77
C GLY A 495 -14.33 -50.33 -7.16
N GLN A 496 -14.66 -49.40 -6.27
CA GLN A 496 -14.49 -47.96 -6.53
C GLN A 496 -13.03 -47.53 -6.37
N ARG A 497 -12.61 -46.56 -7.19
CA ARG A 497 -11.28 -45.93 -7.11
C ARG A 497 -11.28 -44.62 -6.33
N GLN A 498 -12.46 -44.05 -6.10
CA GLN A 498 -12.62 -42.77 -5.44
C GLN A 498 -13.85 -42.76 -4.54
N LEU A 499 -13.77 -42.02 -3.44
CA LEU A 499 -14.88 -41.68 -2.55
C LEU A 499 -14.94 -40.16 -2.44
N GLU A 500 -16.09 -39.57 -2.75
CA GLU A 500 -16.33 -38.13 -2.58
C GLU A 500 -17.10 -37.90 -1.28
N ILE A 501 -16.53 -37.07 -0.39
CA ILE A 501 -17.10 -36.75 0.91
C ILE A 501 -17.43 -35.25 0.92
N PRO A 502 -18.70 -34.85 0.99
CA PRO A 502 -19.05 -33.44 1.14
C PRO A 502 -18.58 -32.94 2.50
N ALA A 503 -17.99 -31.75 2.52
CA ALA A 503 -17.45 -31.16 3.74
C ALA A 503 -17.70 -29.65 3.76
N PRO A 504 -18.10 -29.08 4.92
CA PRO A 504 -18.21 -27.64 5.03
C PRO A 504 -16.84 -26.97 4.85
N PRO A 505 -16.77 -25.66 4.57
CA PRO A 505 -15.49 -24.96 4.54
C PRO A 505 -14.83 -24.94 5.93
N GLY A 506 -13.52 -25.17 5.99
CA GLY A 506 -12.76 -25.16 7.23
C GLY A 506 -11.77 -26.32 7.38
N LYS A 507 -11.20 -26.44 8.58
CA LYS A 507 -10.28 -27.53 8.94
C LYS A 507 -11.04 -28.72 9.50
N HIS A 508 -10.81 -29.88 8.94
CA HIS A 508 -11.49 -31.12 9.33
C HIS A 508 -10.49 -32.16 9.80
N GLN A 509 -10.91 -33.05 10.69
CA GLN A 509 -10.15 -34.24 11.05
C GLN A 509 -10.61 -35.41 10.18
N LEU A 510 -9.71 -35.92 9.34
CA LEU A 510 -9.97 -37.06 8.47
C LEU A 510 -9.16 -38.28 8.91
N VAL A 511 -9.86 -39.40 9.13
CA VAL A 511 -9.25 -40.70 9.44
C VAL A 511 -9.80 -41.74 8.48
N VAL A 512 -8.93 -42.38 7.69
CA VAL A 512 -9.33 -43.49 6.81
C VAL A 512 -8.97 -44.80 7.49
N LYS A 513 -9.92 -45.71 7.58
CA LYS A 513 -9.74 -47.04 8.21
C LYS A 513 -10.07 -48.15 7.22
N GLY A 514 -9.34 -49.25 7.34
CA GLY A 514 -9.54 -50.46 6.56
C GLY A 514 -9.71 -51.67 7.47
N ARG A 515 -10.61 -52.58 7.10
CA ARG A 515 -10.84 -53.84 7.78
C ARG A 515 -10.70 -55.00 6.81
N ASN A 516 -9.82 -55.94 7.15
CA ASN A 516 -9.67 -57.21 6.48
C ASN A 516 -9.91 -58.34 7.51
N GLY A 517 -11.01 -59.07 7.37
CA GLY A 517 -11.45 -60.06 8.36
C GLY A 517 -11.84 -59.45 9.72
N LYS A 518 -11.15 -59.85 10.81
CA LYS A 518 -11.41 -59.35 12.18
C LYS A 518 -10.53 -58.15 12.58
N ILE A 519 -9.55 -57.77 11.78
CA ILE A 519 -8.57 -56.74 12.13
C ILE A 519 -8.95 -55.43 11.43
N THR A 520 -9.06 -54.35 12.21
CA THR A 520 -9.23 -52.97 11.72
C THR A 520 -7.92 -52.23 11.88
N LYS A 521 -7.47 -51.51 10.85
CA LYS A 521 -6.28 -50.65 10.87
C LYS A 521 -6.62 -49.25 10.35
N THR A 522 -5.95 -48.24 10.91
CA THR A 522 -5.95 -46.89 10.34
C THR A 522 -5.00 -46.85 9.15
N LEU A 523 -5.52 -46.50 7.98
CA LEU A 523 -4.78 -46.40 6.72
C LEU A 523 -4.20 -45.00 6.51
N HIS A 524 -4.90 -43.96 6.98
CA HIS A 524 -4.47 -42.58 6.82
C HIS A 524 -5.07 -41.68 7.91
N THR A 525 -4.35 -40.63 8.28
CA THR A 525 -4.84 -39.56 9.17
C THR A 525 -4.31 -38.24 8.65
N SER A 526 -5.20 -37.26 8.48
CA SER A 526 -4.85 -35.91 8.02
C SER A 526 -5.82 -34.88 8.57
N GLN A 527 -5.44 -33.61 8.44
CA GLN A 527 -6.27 -32.47 8.76
C GLN A 527 -6.46 -31.58 7.51
N PRO A 528 -7.29 -32.00 6.53
CA PRO A 528 -7.52 -31.20 5.35
C PRO A 528 -8.24 -29.90 5.68
N GLU A 529 -7.85 -28.82 5.01
CA GLU A 529 -8.54 -27.53 5.02
C GLU A 529 -9.26 -27.36 3.68
N ILE A 530 -10.56 -27.10 3.73
CA ILE A 530 -11.45 -27.13 2.55
C ILE A 530 -12.03 -25.74 2.36
N ASP A 531 -11.92 -25.23 1.13
CA ASP A 531 -12.57 -24.00 0.70
C ASP A 531 -13.94 -24.31 0.07
N ALA A 532 -14.84 -23.33 0.11
CA ALA A 532 -16.15 -23.44 -0.51
C ALA A 532 -16.02 -23.64 -2.04
N GLU A 533 -16.79 -24.57 -2.58
CA GLU A 533 -16.79 -24.95 -4.01
C GLU A 533 -15.48 -25.57 -4.54
N ASP A 534 -14.47 -25.78 -3.69
CA ASP A 534 -13.22 -26.46 -4.07
C ASP A 534 -13.24 -27.95 -3.67
N TYR A 535 -12.30 -28.72 -4.23
CA TYR A 535 -12.09 -30.12 -3.87
C TYR A 535 -10.65 -30.43 -3.48
N THR A 536 -10.47 -31.05 -2.32
CA THR A 536 -9.17 -31.54 -1.87
C THR A 536 -9.04 -33.01 -2.19
N THR A 537 -8.04 -33.39 -3.00
CA THR A 537 -7.78 -34.81 -3.32
C THR A 537 -6.72 -35.39 -2.38
N ILE A 538 -7.05 -36.47 -1.69
CA ILE A 538 -6.13 -37.20 -0.80
C ILE A 538 -5.89 -38.59 -1.38
N ARG A 539 -4.62 -38.89 -1.67
CA ARG A 539 -4.23 -40.21 -2.18
C ARG A 539 -4.00 -41.18 -1.03
N ILE A 540 -4.69 -42.30 -1.08
CA ILE A 540 -4.51 -43.40 -0.12
C ILE A 540 -3.60 -44.45 -0.76
N PRO A 541 -2.40 -44.70 -0.20
CA PRO A 541 -1.49 -45.71 -0.73
C PRO A 541 -2.12 -47.09 -0.67
N SER A 542 -1.90 -47.88 -1.72
CA SER A 542 -2.58 -49.17 -1.95
C SER A 542 -2.00 -50.37 -1.17
N LYS A 543 -1.21 -50.15 -0.11
CA LYS A 543 -0.53 -51.20 0.65
C LYS A 543 -0.96 -51.26 2.12
#